data_AF-A0A369VSF9-F1
#
_entry.id   AF-A0A369VSF9-F1
#
_cell.length_a   1.000
_cell.length_b   1.000
_cell.length_c   1.000
_cell.angle_alpha   90.00
_cell.angle_beta   90.00
_cell.angle_gamma   90.00
#
_symmetry.space_group_name_H-M   'P 1'
#
loop_
_entity.id
_entity.type
_entity.pdbx_description
1 polymer ?
#
loop_
_entity_poly.entity_id
_entity_poly.type
_entity_poly.pdbx_seq_one_letter_code
_entity_poly.pdbx_strand_id
1 'polypeptide(L)'
;MATIYFVVSWTPKLLSQMGFADSIGIYASLAMNVAGAIGCATFGLLTTRFAFRPLSTIAFLGMGLLVLLLGVVPARAGMLVAAACLAGLFLNASISCLYIVLAQSFPASLRATGTGIGLGAGRIGAVVGPYVAGMLFEHGFDRAATCTVLALPMLGAAVLLWAMPRDGTGAAAAG
;
A
#
# COMPACT_ATOMS: atom_id res chain seq x y z
N MET A 1 -3.60 1.72 5.24
CA MET A 1 -3.65 0.31 5.68
C MET A 1 -4.77 -0.49 5.01
N ALA A 2 -6.02 0.00 4.95
CA ALA A 2 -7.12 -0.73 4.28
C ALA A 2 -6.81 -1.24 2.87
N THR A 3 -6.31 -0.38 1.99
CA THR A 3 -5.94 -0.74 0.61
C THR A 3 -4.84 -1.81 0.53
N ILE A 4 -3.86 -1.72 1.42
CA ILE A 4 -2.72 -2.65 1.49
C ILE A 4 -3.22 -4.06 1.81
N TYR A 5 -4.06 -4.19 2.83
CA TYR A 5 -4.58 -5.49 3.25
C TYR A 5 -5.59 -6.06 2.25
N PHE A 6 -6.35 -5.21 1.56
CA PHE A 6 -7.15 -5.66 0.43
C PHE A 6 -6.28 -6.37 -0.63
N VAL A 7 -5.21 -5.74 -1.11
CA VAL A 7 -4.36 -6.36 -2.16
C VAL A 7 -3.79 -7.71 -1.70
N VAL A 8 -3.34 -7.80 -0.44
CA VAL A 8 -2.80 -9.04 0.12
C VAL A 8 -3.85 -10.15 0.19
N SER A 9 -5.04 -9.84 0.70
CA SER A 9 -6.10 -10.85 0.89
C SER A 9 -6.82 -11.21 -0.41
N TRP A 10 -6.88 -10.30 -1.37
CA TRP A 10 -7.77 -10.43 -2.52
C TRP A 10 -7.08 -11.01 -3.76
N THR A 11 -5.77 -10.80 -3.93
CA THR A 11 -4.97 -11.40 -5.01
C THR A 11 -5.08 -12.94 -5.09
N PRO A 12 -4.84 -13.71 -4.01
CA PRO A 12 -4.97 -15.16 -4.05
C PRO A 12 -6.42 -15.61 -4.27
N LYS A 13 -7.40 -14.88 -3.70
CA LYS A 13 -8.82 -15.19 -3.85
C LYS A 13 -9.31 -15.02 -5.29
N LEU A 14 -8.87 -13.95 -5.97
CA LEU A 14 -9.07 -13.71 -7.40
C LEU A 14 -8.58 -14.92 -8.22
N LEU A 15 -7.35 -15.36 -7.98
CA LEU A 15 -6.74 -16.46 -8.73
C LEU A 15 -7.50 -17.78 -8.54
N SER A 16 -7.90 -18.09 -7.30
CA SER A 16 -8.71 -19.27 -7.00
C SER A 16 -10.11 -19.19 -7.66
N GLN A 17 -10.77 -18.01 -7.64
CA GLN A 17 -12.06 -17.80 -8.30
C GLN A 17 -12.00 -17.93 -9.83
N MET A 18 -10.85 -17.68 -10.45
CA MET A 18 -10.63 -17.89 -11.88
C MET A 18 -10.39 -19.37 -12.25
N GLY A 19 -10.48 -20.29 -11.29
CA GLY A 19 -10.31 -21.72 -11.51
C GLY A 19 -8.84 -22.16 -11.61
N PHE A 20 -7.89 -21.30 -11.23
CA PHE A 20 -6.49 -21.70 -11.11
C PHE A 20 -6.29 -22.58 -9.89
N ALA A 21 -5.37 -23.54 -9.99
CA ALA A 21 -4.98 -24.36 -8.84
C ALA A 21 -4.50 -23.46 -7.68
N ASP A 22 -4.88 -23.80 -6.44
CA ASP A 22 -4.52 -23.02 -5.25
C ASP A 22 -3.01 -22.80 -5.10
N SER A 23 -2.20 -23.73 -5.63
CA SER A 23 -0.74 -23.60 -5.72
C SER A 23 -0.31 -22.33 -6.46
N ILE A 24 -0.98 -21.95 -7.54
CA ILE A 24 -0.69 -20.72 -8.30
C ILE A 24 -0.97 -19.47 -7.46
N GLY A 25 -2.05 -19.48 -6.67
CA GLY A 25 -2.37 -18.40 -5.74
C GLY A 25 -1.29 -18.22 -4.66
N ILE A 26 -0.74 -19.33 -4.16
CA ILE A 26 0.37 -19.34 -3.20
C ILE A 26 1.64 -18.76 -3.85
N TYR A 27 2.01 -19.23 -5.06
CA TYR A 27 3.19 -18.73 -5.76
C TYR A 27 3.07 -17.24 -6.12
N ALA A 28 1.89 -16.77 -6.53
CA ALA A 28 1.64 -15.35 -6.78
C ALA A 28 1.79 -14.51 -5.51
N SER A 29 1.28 -14.99 -4.38
CA SER A 29 1.41 -14.32 -3.07
C SER A 29 2.87 -14.29 -2.61
N LEU A 30 3.62 -15.37 -2.81
CA LEU A 30 5.05 -15.44 -2.52
C LEU A 30 5.81 -14.43 -3.38
N ALA A 31 5.57 -14.43 -4.69
CA ALA A 31 6.20 -13.51 -5.64
C ALA A 31 5.90 -12.05 -5.28
N MET A 32 4.66 -11.75 -4.89
CA MET A 32 4.25 -10.41 -4.43
C MET A 32 5.00 -9.97 -3.16
N ASN A 33 5.21 -10.87 -2.20
CA ASN A 33 5.98 -10.58 -0.99
C ASN A 33 7.47 -10.38 -1.30
N VAL A 34 8.06 -11.19 -2.18
CA VAL A 34 9.45 -11.03 -2.63
C VAL A 34 9.63 -9.69 -3.37
N ALA A 35 8.73 -9.39 -4.30
CA ALA A 35 8.70 -8.10 -4.99
C ALA A 35 8.55 -6.95 -3.98
N GLY A 36 7.73 -7.13 -2.96
CA GLY A 36 7.59 -6.17 -1.87
C GLY A 36 8.86 -5.97 -1.04
N ALA A 37 9.56 -7.04 -0.68
CA ALA A 37 10.83 -6.94 0.04
C ALA A 37 11.87 -6.14 -0.77
N ILE A 38 11.94 -6.40 -2.08
CA ILE A 38 12.77 -5.62 -3.01
C ILE A 38 12.33 -4.15 -2.99
N GLY A 39 11.03 -3.87 -3.11
CA GLY A 39 10.50 -2.50 -3.12
C GLY A 39 10.81 -1.73 -1.85
N CYS A 40 10.71 -2.38 -0.68
CA CYS A 40 11.12 -1.82 0.60
C CYS A 40 12.62 -1.48 0.64
N ALA A 41 13.48 -2.42 0.24
CA ALA A 41 14.93 -2.21 0.22
C ALA A 41 15.32 -1.10 -0.76
N THR A 42 14.77 -1.11 -1.98
CA THR A 42 14.97 -0.06 -2.98
C THR A 42 14.50 1.29 -2.46
N PHE A 43 13.31 1.38 -1.87
CA PHE A 43 12.81 2.62 -1.29
C PHE A 43 13.73 3.14 -0.18
N GLY A 44 14.12 2.27 0.76
CA GLY A 44 15.05 2.61 1.83
C GLY A 44 16.38 3.16 1.29
N LEU A 45 16.97 2.50 0.30
CA LEU A 45 18.18 2.98 -0.38
C LEU A 45 17.95 4.33 -1.07
N LEU A 46 16.83 4.51 -1.77
CA LEU A 46 16.52 5.78 -2.45
C LEU A 46 16.33 6.93 -1.45
N THR A 47 15.79 6.68 -0.25
CA THR A 47 15.67 7.73 0.80
C THR A 47 17.02 8.22 1.32
N THR A 48 18.12 7.49 1.10
CA THR A 48 19.48 7.96 1.47
C THR A 48 20.03 9.00 0.49
N ARG A 49 19.51 9.03 -0.75
CA ARG A 49 20.02 9.86 -1.86
C ARG A 49 19.02 10.91 -2.34
N PHE A 50 17.72 10.66 -2.16
CA PHE A 50 16.63 11.51 -2.61
C PHE A 50 15.78 12.00 -1.45
N ALA A 51 15.12 13.14 -1.64
CA ALA A 51 14.21 13.68 -0.64
C ALA A 51 13.05 12.72 -0.35
N PHE A 52 12.75 12.54 0.93
CA PHE A 52 11.72 11.62 1.41
C PHE A 52 10.33 11.91 0.82
N ARG A 53 9.94 13.19 0.73
CA ARG A 53 8.61 13.60 0.26
C ARG A 53 8.27 13.16 -1.17
N PRO A 54 9.02 13.53 -2.22
CA PRO A 54 8.70 13.11 -3.58
C PRO A 54 8.71 11.59 -3.72
N LEU A 55 9.63 10.90 -3.04
CA LEU A 55 9.69 9.44 -3.08
C LEU A 55 8.44 8.79 -2.46
N SER A 56 8.00 9.31 -1.32
CA SER A 56 6.79 8.89 -0.62
C SER A 56 5.54 9.13 -1.46
N THR A 57 5.42 10.32 -2.06
CA THR A 57 4.30 10.64 -2.97
C THR A 57 4.25 9.68 -4.15
N ILE A 58 5.39 9.36 -4.78
CA ILE A 58 5.48 8.39 -5.87
C ILE A 58 5.05 6.99 -5.39
N ALA A 59 5.46 6.58 -4.19
CA ALA A 59 5.09 5.27 -3.65
C ALA A 59 3.56 5.14 -3.46
N PHE A 60 2.93 6.13 -2.82
CA PHE A 60 1.48 6.13 -2.60
C PHE A 60 0.68 6.30 -3.91
N LEU A 61 1.12 7.15 -4.83
CA LEU A 61 0.50 7.27 -6.16
C LEU A 61 0.60 5.98 -6.95
N GLY A 62 1.79 5.38 -7.01
CA GLY A 62 2.03 4.12 -7.70
C GLY A 62 1.14 3.01 -7.16
N MET A 63 1.02 2.90 -5.84
CA MET A 63 0.10 1.94 -5.21
C MET A 63 -1.36 2.20 -5.60
N GLY A 64 -1.83 3.46 -5.53
CA GLY A 64 -3.20 3.81 -5.90
C GLY A 64 -3.52 3.50 -7.37
N LEU A 65 -2.63 3.87 -8.28
CA LEU A 65 -2.77 3.60 -9.71
C LEU A 65 -2.76 2.10 -10.02
N LEU A 66 -1.94 1.31 -9.32
CA LEU A 66 -1.89 -0.14 -9.51
C LEU A 66 -3.16 -0.84 -9.01
N VAL A 67 -3.75 -0.34 -7.92
CA VAL A 67 -5.04 -0.84 -7.44
C VAL A 67 -6.14 -0.54 -8.46
N LEU A 68 -6.15 0.65 -9.06
CA LEU A 68 -7.05 0.97 -10.18
C LEU A 68 -6.82 0.04 -11.37
N LEU A 69 -5.55 -0.19 -11.73
CA LEU A 69 -5.17 -1.06 -12.84
C LEU A 69 -5.65 -2.50 -12.62
N LEU A 70 -5.55 -3.04 -11.39
CA LEU A 70 -6.09 -4.35 -11.04
C LEU A 70 -7.61 -4.45 -11.24
N GLY A 71 -8.32 -3.31 -11.15
CA GLY A 71 -9.75 -3.24 -11.43
C GLY A 71 -10.10 -3.50 -12.90
N VAL A 72 -9.31 -2.95 -13.82
CA VAL A 72 -9.58 -2.95 -15.26
C VAL A 72 -8.78 -3.98 -16.07
N VAL A 73 -7.67 -4.51 -15.53
CA VAL A 73 -6.83 -5.49 -16.25
C VAL A 73 -7.62 -6.75 -16.59
N PRO A 74 -7.58 -7.24 -17.84
CA PRO A 74 -8.26 -8.48 -18.22
C PRO A 74 -7.93 -9.62 -17.26
N ALA A 75 -8.90 -10.50 -17.00
CA ALA A 75 -8.77 -11.66 -16.12
C ALA A 75 -7.89 -12.79 -16.71
N ARG A 76 -6.71 -12.42 -17.21
CA ARG A 76 -5.67 -13.33 -17.70
C ARG A 76 -4.64 -13.50 -16.59
N ALA A 77 -4.37 -14.74 -16.19
CA ALA A 77 -3.44 -15.06 -15.10
C ALA A 77 -2.11 -14.29 -15.18
N GLY A 78 -1.46 -14.28 -16.34
CA GLY A 78 -0.16 -13.61 -16.50
C GLY A 78 -0.20 -12.11 -16.22
N MET A 79 -1.24 -11.40 -16.68
CA MET A 79 -1.35 -9.95 -16.47
C MET A 79 -1.70 -9.62 -15.01
N LEU A 80 -2.55 -10.43 -14.38
CA LEU A 80 -2.92 -10.25 -12.98
C LEU A 80 -1.75 -10.54 -12.04
N VAL A 81 -0.98 -11.60 -12.30
CA VAL A 81 0.22 -11.91 -11.54
C VAL A 81 1.26 -10.80 -11.69
N ALA A 82 1.49 -10.30 -12.91
CA ALA A 82 2.40 -9.18 -13.14
C ALA A 82 1.94 -7.90 -12.40
N ALA A 83 0.65 -7.57 -12.48
CA ALA A 83 0.08 -6.42 -11.77
C ALA A 83 0.16 -6.58 -10.24
N ALA A 84 -0.07 -7.79 -9.72
CA ALA A 84 0.07 -8.10 -8.30
C ALA A 84 1.52 -8.01 -7.81
N CYS A 85 2.49 -8.53 -8.58
CA CYS A 85 3.91 -8.38 -8.27
C CYS A 85 4.31 -6.90 -8.22
N LEU A 86 3.84 -6.11 -9.19
CA LEU A 86 4.10 -4.68 -9.22
C LEU A 86 3.42 -3.97 -8.04
N ALA A 87 2.18 -4.34 -7.70
CA ALA A 87 1.51 -3.85 -6.50
C ALA A 87 2.30 -4.21 -5.23
N GLY A 88 2.89 -5.40 -5.16
CA GLY A 88 3.76 -5.84 -4.05
C GLY A 88 4.92 -4.89 -3.77
N LEU A 89 5.64 -4.46 -4.82
CA LEU A 89 6.74 -3.48 -4.74
C LEU A 89 6.29 -2.19 -4.05
N PHE A 90 5.21 -1.58 -4.55
CA PHE A 90 4.70 -0.31 -4.04
C PHE A 90 4.02 -0.45 -2.67
N LEU A 91 3.42 -1.61 -2.40
CA LEU A 91 2.76 -1.91 -1.14
C LEU A 91 3.75 -1.86 0.03
N ASN A 92 4.87 -2.55 -0.08
CA ASN A 92 5.87 -2.57 1.00
C ASN A 92 6.65 -1.25 1.07
N ALA A 93 6.93 -0.60 -0.06
CA ALA A 93 7.49 0.76 -0.05
C ALA A 93 6.58 1.76 0.70
N SER A 94 5.26 1.68 0.48
CA SER A 94 4.28 2.53 1.16
C SER A 94 4.18 2.25 2.66
N ILE A 95 4.33 0.99 3.09
CA ILE A 95 4.39 0.63 4.52
C ILE A 95 5.61 1.27 5.18
N SER A 96 6.79 1.11 4.58
CA SER A 96 8.04 1.70 5.10
C SER A 96 7.95 3.22 5.18
N CYS A 97 7.38 3.85 4.15
CA CYS A 97 7.08 5.28 4.16
C CYS A 97 6.18 5.66 5.35
N LEU A 98 5.08 4.94 5.58
CA LEU A 98 4.17 5.25 6.67
C LEU A 98 4.87 5.19 8.03
N TYR A 99 5.75 4.20 8.24
CA TYR A 99 6.53 4.09 9.47
C TYR A 99 7.47 5.27 9.67
N ILE A 100 8.12 5.73 8.60
CA ILE A 100 8.99 6.91 8.67
C ILE A 100 8.18 8.17 8.98
N VAL A 101 7.04 8.39 8.29
CA VAL A 101 6.14 9.54 8.55
C VAL A 101 5.67 9.54 10.00
N LEU A 102 5.19 8.39 10.50
CA LEU A 102 4.73 8.26 11.89
C LEU A 102 5.85 8.57 12.87
N ALA A 103 7.03 7.98 12.69
CA ALA A 103 8.17 8.20 13.58
C ALA A 103 8.66 9.67 13.58
N GLN A 104 8.58 10.36 12.43
CA GLN A 104 8.96 11.77 12.31
C GLN A 104 7.89 12.75 12.81
N SER A 105 6.63 12.33 12.85
CA SER A 105 5.52 13.17 13.33
C SER A 105 5.51 13.36 14.85
N PHE A 106 6.24 12.53 15.60
CA PHE A 106 6.29 12.57 17.06
C PHE A 106 7.67 12.99 17.60
N PRO A 107 7.72 13.78 18.70
CA PRO A 107 8.95 14.10 19.42
C PRO A 107 9.66 12.84 19.92
N ALA A 108 10.99 12.88 20.07
CA ALA A 108 11.78 11.70 20.42
C ALA A 108 11.31 10.99 21.70
N SER A 109 10.87 11.75 22.71
CA SER A 109 10.35 11.23 23.99
C SER A 109 9.03 10.46 23.86
N LEU A 110 8.18 10.81 22.89
CA LEU A 110 6.87 10.19 22.67
C LEU A 110 6.81 9.30 21.43
N ARG A 111 7.92 9.18 20.69
CA ARG A 111 7.96 8.50 19.39
C ARG A 111 7.52 7.04 19.49
N ALA A 112 7.96 6.31 20.50
CA ALA A 112 7.57 4.90 20.68
C ALA A 112 6.06 4.76 20.89
N THR A 113 5.49 5.53 21.83
CA THR A 113 4.05 5.49 22.16
C THR A 113 3.20 6.01 21.00
N GLY A 114 3.55 7.15 20.41
CA GLY A 114 2.82 7.74 19.29
C GLY A 114 2.84 6.87 18.04
N THR A 115 4.01 6.31 17.71
CA THR A 115 4.12 5.35 16.59
C THR A 115 3.32 4.09 16.88
N GLY A 116 3.33 3.58 18.12
CA GLY A 116 2.53 2.43 18.55
C GLY A 116 1.02 2.67 18.41
N ILE A 117 0.52 3.84 18.82
CA ILE A 117 -0.89 4.22 18.64
C ILE A 117 -1.23 4.35 17.15
N GLY A 118 -0.38 5.00 16.36
CA GLY A 118 -0.57 5.14 14.92
C GLY A 118 -0.59 3.79 14.19
N LEU A 119 0.31 2.88 14.57
CA LEU A 119 0.34 1.50 14.12
C LEU A 119 -0.93 0.73 14.52
N GLY A 120 -1.39 0.92 15.76
CA GLY A 120 -2.62 0.33 16.28
C GLY A 120 -3.84 0.77 15.47
N ALA A 121 -3.99 2.06 15.19
CA ALA A 121 -5.02 2.56 14.28
C ALA A 121 -4.89 1.97 12.87
N GLY A 122 -3.67 1.72 12.41
CA GLY A 122 -3.39 1.00 11.18
C GLY A 122 -4.02 -0.41 11.12
N ARG A 123 -4.13 -1.10 12.26
CA ARG A 123 -4.76 -2.44 12.34
C ARG A 123 -6.27 -2.39 12.15
N ILE A 124 -6.93 -1.31 12.57
CA ILE A 124 -8.35 -1.10 12.24
C ILE A 124 -8.51 -1.05 10.72
N GLY A 125 -7.64 -0.31 10.03
CA GLY A 125 -7.60 -0.30 8.57
C GLY A 125 -7.40 -1.69 7.97
N ALA A 126 -6.55 -2.53 8.58
CA ALA A 126 -6.30 -3.90 8.12
C ALA A 126 -7.55 -4.80 8.15
N VAL A 127 -8.45 -4.58 9.10
CA VAL A 127 -9.73 -5.31 9.21
C VAL A 127 -10.78 -4.70 8.28
N VAL A 128 -10.89 -3.37 8.29
CA VAL A 128 -11.90 -2.63 7.51
C VAL A 128 -11.70 -2.80 6.01
N GLY A 129 -10.46 -2.91 5.52
CA GLY A 129 -10.17 -3.04 4.08
C GLY A 129 -10.83 -4.26 3.43
N PRO A 130 -10.49 -5.49 3.85
CA PRO A 130 -11.13 -6.71 3.34
C PRO A 130 -12.64 -6.75 3.63
N TYR A 131 -13.09 -6.21 4.77
CA TYR A 131 -14.51 -6.15 5.10
C TYR A 131 -15.31 -5.31 4.11
N VAL A 132 -14.86 -4.07 3.83
CA VAL A 132 -15.49 -3.18 2.84
C VAL A 132 -15.45 -3.81 1.44
N ALA A 133 -14.33 -4.43 1.07
CA ALA A 133 -14.22 -5.15 -0.19
C ALA A 133 -15.26 -6.28 -0.30
N GLY A 134 -15.38 -7.11 0.74
CA GLY A 134 -16.38 -8.18 0.82
C GLY A 134 -17.81 -7.65 0.68
N MET A 135 -18.15 -6.61 1.44
CA MET A 135 -19.47 -5.99 1.40
C MET A 135 -19.81 -5.43 0.00
N LEU A 136 -18.83 -4.83 -0.69
CA LEU A 136 -19.01 -4.34 -2.06
C LEU A 136 -19.32 -5.50 -3.03
N PHE A 137 -18.59 -6.62 -2.94
CA PHE A 137 -18.87 -7.79 -3.77
C PHE A 137 -20.23 -8.42 -3.47
N GLU A 138 -20.65 -8.47 -2.20
CA GLU A 138 -21.98 -8.96 -1.82
C GLU A 138 -23.12 -8.11 -2.40
N HIS A 139 -22.91 -6.79 -2.54
CA HIS A 139 -23.87 -5.88 -3.17
C HIS A 139 -23.78 -5.87 -4.70
N GLY A 140 -23.00 -6.77 -5.32
CA GLY A 140 -22.89 -6.91 -6.76
C GLY A 140 -21.99 -5.88 -7.45
N PHE A 141 -21.16 -5.14 -6.69
CA PHE A 141 -20.16 -4.27 -7.32
C PHE A 141 -19.11 -5.10 -8.06
N ASP A 142 -18.83 -4.69 -9.30
CA ASP A 142 -17.77 -5.30 -10.09
C ASP A 142 -16.39 -4.90 -9.55
N ARG A 143 -15.38 -5.71 -9.89
CA ARG A 143 -13.98 -5.55 -9.49
C ARG A 143 -13.45 -4.14 -9.72
N ALA A 144 -13.80 -3.52 -10.85
CA ALA A 144 -13.36 -2.17 -11.17
C ALA A 144 -13.88 -1.14 -10.14
N ALA A 145 -15.15 -1.24 -9.72
CA ALA A 145 -15.73 -0.34 -8.74
C ALA A 145 -15.12 -0.53 -7.35
N THR A 146 -14.93 -1.78 -6.91
CA THR A 146 -14.30 -2.09 -5.62
C THR A 146 -12.85 -1.60 -5.56
N CYS A 147 -12.07 -1.84 -6.61
CA CYS A 147 -10.72 -1.31 -6.75
C CYS A 147 -10.69 0.23 -6.72
N THR A 148 -11.66 0.89 -7.34
CA THR A 148 -11.76 2.36 -7.33
C THR A 148 -11.96 2.90 -5.93
N VAL A 149 -12.94 2.37 -5.18
CA VAL A 149 -13.19 2.77 -3.79
C VAL A 149 -11.96 2.57 -2.91
N LEU A 150 -11.27 1.44 -3.08
CA LEU A 150 -10.10 1.10 -2.27
C LEU A 150 -8.82 1.81 -2.70
N ALA A 151 -8.76 2.40 -3.90
CA ALA A 151 -7.65 3.24 -4.34
C ALA A 151 -7.70 4.65 -3.73
N LEU A 152 -8.89 5.19 -3.46
CA LEU A 152 -9.10 6.56 -2.96
C LEU A 152 -8.25 6.93 -1.73
N PRO A 153 -8.12 6.08 -0.68
CA PRO A 153 -7.31 6.42 0.49
C PRO A 153 -5.82 6.58 0.17
N MET A 154 -5.29 5.82 -0.80
CA MET A 154 -3.89 5.94 -1.22
C MET A 154 -3.66 7.20 -2.03
N LEU A 155 -4.58 7.52 -2.94
CA LEU A 155 -4.52 8.76 -3.72
C LEU A 155 -4.67 9.99 -2.83
N GLY A 156 -5.58 9.96 -1.86
CA GLY A 156 -5.74 11.02 -0.85
C GLY A 156 -4.47 11.21 -0.02
N ALA A 157 -3.84 10.13 0.44
CA ALA A 157 -2.57 10.20 1.16
C ALA A 157 -1.45 10.80 0.32
N ALA A 158 -1.37 10.45 -0.97
CA ALA A 158 -0.40 11.05 -1.89
C ALA A 158 -0.60 12.55 -2.05
N VAL A 159 -1.85 13.01 -2.22
CA VAL A 159 -2.19 14.43 -2.34
C VAL A 159 -1.85 15.18 -1.04
N LEU A 160 -2.18 14.62 0.13
CA LEU A 160 -1.85 15.23 1.42
C LEU A 160 -0.34 15.37 1.63
N LEU A 161 0.45 14.34 1.31
CA LEU A 161 1.92 14.40 1.40
C LEU A 161 2.52 15.41 0.42
N TRP A 162 1.92 15.55 -0.75
CA TRP A 162 2.32 16.57 -1.72
C TRP A 162 1.97 17.98 -1.26
N ALA A 163 0.77 18.19 -0.69
CA ALA A 163 0.26 19.48 -0.23
C ALA A 163 0.86 19.98 1.09
N MET A 164 1.51 19.12 1.89
CA MET A 164 2.10 19.52 3.17
C MET A 164 3.10 20.69 3.00
N PRO A 165 3.10 21.74 3.82
CA PRO A 165 4.07 22.84 3.70
C PRO A 165 5.53 22.35 3.80
N ARG A 166 6.46 23.06 3.15
CA ARG A 166 7.89 22.68 3.03
C ARG A 166 8.71 22.91 4.31
N ASP A 167 8.06 22.89 5.46
CA ASP A 167 8.64 23.45 6.67
C ASP A 167 9.67 22.49 7.26
N GLY A 168 10.92 22.65 6.79
CA GLY A 168 12.10 22.75 7.62
C GLY A 168 12.33 21.65 8.65
N THR A 169 12.09 20.37 8.35
CA THR A 169 12.53 19.24 9.20
C THR A 169 14.06 19.12 9.36
N GLY A 170 14.83 20.16 8.99
CA GLY A 170 16.24 20.36 9.35
C GLY A 170 16.50 21.35 10.50
N ALA A 171 15.50 22.07 11.02
CA ALA A 171 15.74 23.09 12.07
C ALA A 171 15.54 22.60 13.52
N ALA A 172 14.91 21.44 13.75
CA ALA A 172 14.67 20.92 15.10
C ALA A 172 15.78 19.97 15.62
N ALA A 173 16.92 19.88 14.91
CA ALA A 173 18.09 19.09 15.32
C ALA A 173 19.30 19.95 15.74
N ALA A 174 19.13 21.28 15.88
CA ALA A 174 20.23 22.20 16.18
C ALA A 174 19.83 23.33 17.16
N GLY A 175 18.95 23.06 18.11
CA GLY A 175 18.60 23.98 19.20
C GLY A 175 18.76 23.33 20.56
#